data_AF-A0A1X0RPR6-F1
#
_entry.id   AF-A0A1X0RPR6-F1
#
_cell.length_a   1.000
_cell.length_b   1.000
_cell.length_c   1.000
_cell.angle_alpha   90.00
_cell.angle_beta   90.00
_cell.angle_gamma   90.00
#
_symmetry.space_group_name_H-M   'P 1'
#
loop_
_entity.id
_entity.type
_entity.pdbx_description
1 polymer ?
#
loop_
_entity_poly.entity_id
_entity_poly.type
_entity_poly.pdbx_seq_one_letter_code
_entity_poly.pdbx_strand_id
1 'polypeptide(L)'
;MLLARNPKGITPKQSKFGIIDEEIVCPAKTLWCFVECTKERRTHLPSNHTLFLTYIVDDNFSKISSVKDKTVAQWITNSLTAVGIDPDKFTTHLIRAEASTYAV
;
A
#
# COMPACT_ATOMS: atom_id res chain seq x y z
N MET A 1 20.60 30.87 -14.96
CA MET A 1 21.38 29.86 -15.71
C MET A 1 21.49 28.61 -14.85
N LEU A 2 20.64 27.62 -15.10
CA LEU A 2 20.62 26.35 -14.36
C LEU A 2 21.56 25.36 -15.05
N LEU A 3 22.69 25.05 -14.42
CA LEU A 3 23.61 24.01 -14.86
C LEU A 3 23.09 22.65 -14.40
N ALA A 4 22.30 21.98 -15.24
CA ALA A 4 21.92 20.59 -15.04
C ALA A 4 23.15 19.70 -15.25
N ARG A 5 23.54 18.93 -14.23
CA ARG A 5 24.59 17.91 -14.35
C ARG A 5 24.01 16.73 -15.13
N ASN A 6 24.62 16.36 -16.25
CA ASN A 6 24.29 15.13 -16.95
C ASN A 6 24.65 13.93 -16.06
N PRO A 7 23.71 13.02 -15.76
CA PRO A 7 24.03 11.81 -15.02
C PRO A 7 25.00 10.97 -15.84
N LYS A 8 26.14 10.60 -15.25
CA LYS A 8 27.07 9.61 -15.82
C LYS A 8 26.29 8.33 -16.09
N GLY A 9 26.39 7.83 -17.32
CA GLY A 9 25.64 6.67 -17.81
C GLY A 9 25.91 5.41 -16.99
N ILE A 10 25.16 5.25 -15.91
CA ILE A 10 24.91 3.96 -15.30
C ILE A 10 23.79 3.39 -16.14
N THR A 11 24.07 2.39 -16.98
CA THR A 11 23.01 1.61 -17.63
C THR A 11 22.08 1.13 -16.51
N PRO A 12 20.83 1.63 -16.42
CA PRO A 12 19.91 1.07 -15.46
C PRO A 12 19.74 -0.39 -15.88
N LYS A 13 20.04 -1.32 -14.98
CA LYS A 13 19.57 -2.69 -15.15
C LYS A 13 18.04 -2.59 -15.06
N GLN A 14 17.40 -2.31 -16.18
CA GLN A 14 15.96 -2.53 -16.32
C GLN A 14 15.79 -4.03 -16.18
N SER A 15 15.42 -4.50 -14.98
CA SER A 15 14.72 -5.76 -14.92
C SER A 15 13.47 -5.55 -15.76
N LYS A 16 13.42 -6.20 -16.92
CA LYS A 16 12.18 -6.31 -17.68
C LYS A 16 11.23 -7.09 -16.80
N PHE A 17 10.48 -6.39 -15.94
CA PHE A 17 9.25 -6.94 -15.41
C PHE A 17 8.48 -7.36 -16.66
N GLY A 18 8.27 -8.67 -16.82
CA GLY A 18 7.41 -9.18 -17.88
C GLY A 18 6.08 -8.45 -17.82
N ILE A 19 5.36 -8.41 -18.94
CA ILE A 19 4.01 -7.87 -18.98
C ILE A 19 3.21 -8.58 -17.88
N ILE A 20 2.85 -7.84 -16.83
CA ILE A 20 1.99 -8.36 -15.77
C ILE A 20 0.58 -8.30 -16.37
N ASP A 21 0.18 -9.39 -17.00
CA ASP A 21 -1.12 -9.53 -17.69
C ASP A 21 -2.32 -9.58 -16.72
N GLU A 22 -2.07 -9.60 -15.41
CA GLU A 22 -3.11 -9.64 -14.40
C GLU A 22 -3.54 -8.22 -14.00
N GLU A 23 -4.73 -7.82 -14.46
CA GLU A 23 -5.44 -6.59 -14.07
C GLU A 23 -5.54 -6.39 -12.54
N ILE A 24 -5.46 -7.50 -11.79
CA ILE A 24 -5.47 -7.58 -10.31
C ILE A 24 -4.23 -6.90 -9.68
N VAL A 25 -3.14 -6.71 -10.42
CA VAL A 25 -1.86 -6.24 -9.88
C VAL A 25 -1.70 -4.72 -9.94
N CYS A 26 -2.67 -3.96 -10.49
CA CYS A 26 -2.56 -2.50 -10.55
C CYS A 26 -2.92 -1.85 -9.19
N PRO A 27 -1.93 -1.35 -8.40
CA PRO A 27 -2.23 -0.85 -7.06
C PRO A 27 -3.09 0.42 -7.09
N ALA A 28 -2.93 1.24 -8.14
CA ALA A 28 -3.73 2.44 -8.36
C ALA A 28 -5.21 2.10 -8.59
N LYS A 29 -5.49 1.08 -9.42
CA LYS A 29 -6.86 0.63 -9.67
C LYS A 29 -7.47 0.01 -8.42
N THR A 30 -6.73 -0.85 -7.72
CA THR A 30 -7.18 -1.47 -6.46
C THR A 30 -7.48 -0.42 -5.39
N LEU A 31 -6.62 0.59 -5.25
CA LEU A 31 -6.84 1.71 -4.34
C LEU A 31 -8.09 2.52 -4.71
N TRP A 32 -8.24 2.87 -5.99
CA TRP A 32 -9.41 3.60 -6.47
C TRP A 32 -10.71 2.84 -6.20
N CYS A 33 -10.77 1.55 -6.57
CA CYS A 33 -11.92 0.69 -6.28
C CYS A 33 -12.22 0.64 -4.77
N PHE A 34 -11.19 0.51 -3.92
CA PHE A 34 -11.38 0.49 -2.48
C PHE A 34 -11.95 1.79 -1.92
N VAL A 35 -11.46 2.95 -2.39
CA VAL A 35 -11.95 4.27 -1.96
C VAL A 35 -13.41 4.47 -2.39
N GLU A 36 -13.74 4.16 -3.65
CA GLU A 36 -15.11 4.29 -4.15
C GLU A 36 -16.08 3.36 -3.40
N CYS A 37 -15.73 2.08 -3.23
CA CYS A 37 -16.57 1.11 -2.51
C CYS A 37 -16.77 1.47 -1.02
N THR A 38 -15.86 2.25 -0.42
CA THR A 38 -15.95 2.64 1.00
C THR A 38 -16.43 4.08 1.19
N LYS A 39 -16.78 4.80 0.12
CA LYS A 39 -17.12 6.23 0.16
C LYS A 39 -18.27 6.56 1.11
N GLU A 40 -19.39 5.85 1.01
CA GLU A 40 -20.56 6.07 1.87
C GLU A 40 -20.24 5.78 3.33
N ARG A 41 -19.40 4.76 3.56
CA ARG A 41 -18.94 4.34 4.88
C ARG A 41 -18.01 5.35 5.56
N ARG A 42 -17.46 6.32 4.82
CA ARG A 42 -16.56 7.36 5.35
C ARG A 42 -17.28 8.64 5.78
N THR A 43 -18.55 8.79 5.45
CA THR A 43 -19.32 10.04 5.64
C THR A 43 -19.39 10.54 7.09
N HIS A 44 -19.35 9.63 8.06
CA HIS A 44 -19.42 9.94 9.49
C HIS A 44 -18.04 10.01 10.17
N LEU A 45 -16.96 9.73 9.43
CA LEU A 45 -15.61 9.72 9.98
C LEU A 45 -15.01 11.14 10.00
N PRO A 46 -14.08 11.42 10.93
CA PRO A 46 -13.29 12.65 10.91
C PRO A 46 -12.56 12.83 9.58
N SER A 47 -12.26 14.09 9.20
CA SER A 47 -11.54 14.40 7.96
C SER A 47 -10.14 13.78 7.89
N ASN A 48 -9.53 13.51 9.03
CA ASN A 48 -8.19 12.91 9.18
C ASN A 48 -8.22 11.39 9.37
N HIS A 49 -9.28 10.70 8.93
CA HIS A 49 -9.36 9.25 9.00
C HIS A 49 -8.30 8.58 8.11
N THR A 50 -7.84 7.38 8.51
CA THR A 50 -6.83 6.64 7.74
C THR A 50 -7.42 6.03 6.48
N LEU A 51 -6.55 5.69 5.52
CA LEU A 51 -6.98 5.05 4.28
C LEU A 51 -7.75 3.77 4.58
N PHE A 52 -7.22 2.89 5.42
CA PHE A 52 -7.87 1.63 5.77
C PHE A 52 -8.88 1.80 6.90
N LEU A 53 -10.00 1.09 6.80
CA LEU A 53 -11.09 1.14 7.76
C LEU A 53 -11.28 -0.22 8.45
N THR A 54 -11.67 -0.19 9.71
CA THR A 54 -12.09 -1.37 10.48
C THR A 54 -13.57 -1.63 10.24
N TYR A 55 -13.99 -2.89 10.44
CA TYR A 55 -15.40 -3.30 10.41
C TYR A 55 -16.15 -2.91 9.13
N ILE A 56 -15.46 -2.90 7.98
CA ILE A 56 -16.06 -2.52 6.68
C ILE A 56 -17.18 -3.44 6.21
N VAL A 57 -17.29 -4.65 6.77
CA VAL A 57 -18.34 -5.63 6.47
C VAL A 57 -19.53 -5.48 7.43
N ASP A 58 -19.40 -4.71 8.51
CA ASP A 58 -20.50 -4.48 9.44
C ASP A 58 -21.54 -3.54 8.80
N ASP A 59 -22.81 -3.88 8.92
CA ASP A 59 -23.91 -3.05 8.39
C ASP A 59 -24.09 -1.77 9.22
N ASN A 60 -23.67 -1.77 10.48
CA ASN A 60 -23.72 -0.59 11.31
C ASN A 60 -22.50 0.31 11.07
N PHE A 61 -22.73 1.39 10.32
CA PHE A 61 -21.68 2.35 9.97
C PHE A 61 -21.03 2.99 11.20
N SER A 62 -21.73 3.15 12.33
CA SER A 62 -21.14 3.74 13.55
C SER A 62 -19.98 2.95 14.16
N LYS A 63 -19.83 1.67 13.81
CA LYS A 63 -18.71 0.84 14.26
C LYS A 63 -17.46 1.02 13.40
N ILE A 64 -17.61 1.59 12.20
CA ILE A 64 -16.51 1.82 11.29
C ILE A 64 -15.59 2.86 11.91
N SER A 65 -14.30 2.57 11.90
CA SER A 65 -13.29 3.49 12.42
C SER A 65 -11.97 3.34 11.68
N SER A 66 -11.09 4.32 11.81
CA SER A 66 -9.74 4.26 11.25
C SER A 66 -8.95 3.08 11.80
N VAL A 67 -8.29 2.35 10.92
CA VAL A 67 -7.40 1.25 11.34
C VAL A 67 -6.17 1.81 12.04
N LYS A 68 -5.73 1.13 13.09
CA LYS A 68 -4.45 1.40 13.78
C LYS A 68 -3.31 0.72 13.02
N ASP A 69 -2.13 1.34 13.00
CA ASP A 69 -0.96 0.80 12.28
C ASP A 69 -0.61 -0.64 12.68
N LYS A 70 -0.70 -0.97 13.97
CA LYS A 70 -0.50 -2.33 14.48
C LYS A 70 -1.45 -3.35 13.85
N THR A 71 -2.69 -2.95 13.55
CA THR A 71 -3.68 -3.82 12.91
C THR A 71 -3.34 -4.05 11.44
N VAL A 72 -2.89 -3.01 10.72
CA VAL A 72 -2.41 -3.16 9.33
C VAL A 72 -1.21 -4.09 9.28
N ALA A 73 -0.24 -3.90 10.17
CA ALA A 73 0.93 -4.77 10.28
C ALA A 73 0.51 -6.23 10.51
N GLN A 74 -0.43 -6.47 11.42
CA GLN A 74 -0.95 -7.81 11.67
C GLN A 74 -1.65 -8.41 10.45
N TRP A 75 -2.42 -7.63 9.69
CA TRP A 75 -3.06 -8.10 8.46
C TRP A 75 -2.01 -8.52 7.42
N ILE A 76 -0.96 -7.72 7.23
CA ILE A 76 0.15 -8.06 6.32
C ILE A 76 0.83 -9.35 6.78
N THR A 77 1.16 -9.48 8.06
CA THR A 77 1.74 -10.70 8.62
C THR A 77 0.84 -11.91 8.36
N ASN A 78 -0.46 -11.80 8.66
CA ASN A 78 -1.41 -12.89 8.43
C ASN A 78 -1.52 -13.27 6.94
N SER A 79 -1.55 -12.28 6.04
CA SER A 79 -1.58 -12.51 4.59
C SER A 79 -0.32 -13.21 4.10
N LEU A 80 0.86 -12.82 4.57
CA LEU A 80 2.13 -13.48 4.24
C LEU A 80 2.14 -14.92 4.74
N THR A 81 1.78 -15.15 6.01
CA THR A 81 1.71 -16.49 6.60
C THR A 81 0.71 -17.39 5.85
N ALA A 82 -0.44 -16.85 5.46
CA ALA A 82 -1.46 -17.61 4.73
C ALA A 82 -0.99 -18.12 3.37
N VAL A 83 -0.06 -17.43 2.71
CA VAL A 83 0.56 -17.88 1.44
C VAL A 83 1.87 -18.64 1.66
N GLY A 84 2.18 -19.01 2.90
CA GLY A 84 3.39 -19.77 3.25
C GLY A 84 4.69 -18.94 3.28
N ILE A 85 4.59 -17.61 3.27
CA ILE A 85 5.74 -16.72 3.39
C ILE A 85 6.04 -16.46 4.86
N ASP A 86 7.28 -16.75 5.28
CA ASP A 86 7.78 -16.47 6.63
C ASP A 86 7.90 -14.95 6.86
N PRO A 87 7.05 -14.34 7.69
CA PRO A 87 7.05 -12.90 7.89
C PRO A 87 8.36 -12.40 8.51
N ASP A 88 9.04 -13.17 9.37
CA ASP A 88 10.25 -12.73 10.06
C ASP A 88 11.42 -12.51 9.10
N LYS A 89 11.42 -13.24 7.98
CA LYS A 89 12.41 -13.12 6.91
C LYS A 89 12.18 -11.90 6.00
N PHE A 90 10.95 -11.38 5.93
CA PHE A 90 10.58 -10.29 5.01
C PHE A 90 10.16 -8.98 5.70
N THR A 91 9.98 -8.98 7.03
CA THR A 91 9.63 -7.79 7.84
C THR A 91 10.64 -6.66 7.68
N THR A 92 11.93 -6.97 7.55
CA THR A 92 13.02 -5.99 7.46
C THR A 92 13.01 -5.17 6.15
N HIS A 93 12.37 -5.70 5.09
CA HIS A 93 12.37 -5.08 3.76
C HIS A 93 11.12 -4.24 3.47
N LEU A 94 9.99 -4.54 4.13
CA LEU A 94 8.75 -3.77 3.98
C LEU A 94 8.85 -2.37 4.61
N ILE A 95 9.53 -2.23 5.76
CA ILE A 95 9.75 -0.93 6.42
C ILE A 95 10.78 -0.08 5.64
N ARG A 96 11.78 -0.72 5.01
CA ARG A 96 12.87 -0.02 4.33
C ARG A 96 12.50 0.51 2.94
N ALA A 97 11.41 0.04 2.35
CA ALA A 97 10.94 0.53 1.05
C ALA A 97 10.55 2.02 1.11
N GLU A 98 10.06 2.52 2.25
CA GLU A 98 9.74 3.93 2.48
C GLU A 98 10.96 4.85 2.33
N ALA A 99 12.16 4.38 2.72
CA ALA A 99 13.39 5.14 2.55
C ALA A 99 13.86 5.24 1.09
N SER A 100 13.41 4.33 0.21
CA SER A 100 13.81 4.33 -1.20
C SER A 100 12.99 5.29 -2.08
N THR A 101 11.85 5.77 -1.59
CA THR A 101 11.01 6.78 -2.26
C THR A 101 11.45 8.23 -2.03
N TYR A 102 12.32 8.48 -1.05
CA TYR A 102 12.87 9.83 -0.79
C TYR A 102 14.26 10.08 -1.40
N ALA A 103 14.78 9.15 -2.21
CA ALA A 103 16.02 9.37 -2.94
C ALA A 103 15.74 10.13 -4.25
N VAL A 104 15.53 11.45 -4.12
CA VAL A 104 15.66 12.44 -5.20
C VAL A 104 16.92 13.26 -4.95
#